data_AF-A0A7C7PZL5-F1
#
_entry.id   AF-A0A7C7PZL5-F1
#
_cell.length_a   1.000
_cell.length_b   1.000
_cell.length_c   1.000
_cell.angle_alpha   90.00
_cell.angle_beta   90.00
_cell.angle_gamma   90.00
#
_symmetry.space_group_name_H-M   'P 1'
#
loop_
_entity.id
_entity.type
_entity.pdbx_description
1 polymer ?
#
loop_
_entity_poly.entity_id
_entity_poly.type
_entity_poly.pdbx_seq_one_letter_code
_entity_poly.pdbx_strand_id
1 'polypeptide(L)'
;RSVGKFAITKGRFVVIGTDGETMLNVPIKRLKKYARQACHYCEDFTALLADLSVGSVGSPEGWSTVIVRTELGERVFKGMVEKGYVEAKPIEEVKPGLPLVAKLAESKREEALKHAREASAGPGR
;
A
#
# COMPACT_ATOMS: atom_id res chain seq x y z
N ARG A 1 -16.86 -15.38 17.72
CA ARG A 1 -16.90 -14.72 16.38
C ARG A 1 -15.59 -15.05 15.65
N SER A 2 -15.66 -15.58 14.43
CA SER A 2 -14.52 -15.91 13.58
C SER A 2 -14.20 -14.75 12.63
N VAL A 3 -12.91 -14.53 12.36
CA VAL A 3 -12.46 -13.49 11.43
C VAL A 3 -12.52 -13.99 9.99
N GLY A 4 -13.11 -13.18 9.11
CA GLY A 4 -13.16 -13.44 7.66
C GLY A 4 -12.17 -12.59 6.85
N LYS A 5 -11.92 -11.32 7.25
CA LYS A 5 -11.02 -10.41 6.52
C LYS A 5 -10.36 -9.40 7.44
N PHE A 6 -9.08 -9.11 7.17
CA PHE A 6 -8.36 -7.97 7.71
C PHE A 6 -8.15 -6.93 6.61
N ALA A 7 -8.26 -5.65 6.94
CA ALA A 7 -7.97 -4.57 6.01
C ALA A 7 -7.32 -3.37 6.71
N ILE A 8 -6.38 -2.72 6.02
CA ILE A 8 -5.92 -1.37 6.38
C ILE A 8 -6.43 -0.43 5.28
N THR A 9 -7.39 0.43 5.62
CA THR A 9 -8.00 1.35 4.66
C THR A 9 -8.41 2.65 5.35
N LYS A 10 -8.31 3.77 4.65
CA LYS A 10 -8.68 5.11 5.14
C LYS A 10 -8.10 5.44 6.53
N GLY A 11 -6.84 5.03 6.78
CA GLY A 11 -6.16 5.27 8.05
C GLY A 11 -6.64 4.39 9.22
N ARG A 12 -7.33 3.30 8.95
CA ARG A 12 -7.90 2.41 9.97
C ARG A 12 -7.56 0.94 9.70
N PHE A 13 -7.36 0.18 10.76
CA PHE A 13 -7.31 -1.27 10.75
C PHE A 13 -8.71 -1.80 11.07
N VAL A 14 -9.25 -2.57 10.13
CA VAL A 14 -10.61 -3.11 10.16
C VAL A 14 -10.55 -4.63 10.15
N VAL A 15 -11.32 -5.25 11.03
CA VAL A 15 -11.53 -6.70 11.09
C VAL A 15 -13.00 -6.97 10.80
N ILE A 16 -13.25 -7.80 9.79
CA ILE A 16 -14.59 -8.18 9.34
C ILE A 16 -14.77 -9.67 9.65
N GLY A 17 -15.90 -10.01 10.26
CA GLY A 17 -16.27 -11.38 10.59
C GLY A 17 -16.67 -12.18 9.35
N THR A 18 -16.74 -13.50 9.49
CA THR A 18 -17.25 -14.38 8.42
C THR A 18 -18.73 -14.14 8.09
N ASP A 19 -19.45 -13.49 9.02
CA ASP A 19 -20.82 -12.98 8.87
C ASP A 19 -20.89 -11.64 8.14
N GLY A 20 -19.76 -11.02 7.80
CA GLY A 20 -19.68 -9.70 7.19
C GLY A 20 -19.76 -8.53 8.19
N GLU A 21 -19.97 -8.79 9.48
CA GLU A 21 -20.03 -7.74 10.48
C GLU A 21 -18.65 -7.18 10.82
N THR A 22 -18.57 -5.87 11.06
CA THR A 22 -17.32 -5.27 11.54
C THR A 22 -17.08 -5.65 13.00
N MET A 23 -16.07 -6.47 13.24
CA MET A 23 -15.67 -6.91 14.58
C MET A 23 -14.77 -5.89 15.28
N LEU A 24 -13.90 -5.20 14.53
CA LEU A 24 -12.97 -4.21 15.06
C LEU A 24 -12.72 -3.12 14.03
N ASN A 25 -12.64 -1.87 14.49
CA ASN A 25 -12.31 -0.74 13.64
C ASN A 25 -11.50 0.31 14.41
N VAL A 26 -10.18 0.30 14.27
CA VAL A 26 -9.27 1.13 15.09
C VAL A 26 -8.34 2.00 14.22
N PRO A 27 -8.01 3.24 14.65
CA PRO A 27 -7.05 4.06 13.92
C PRO A 27 -5.65 3.43 13.87
N ILE A 28 -4.98 3.44 12.72
CA ILE A 28 -3.63 2.88 12.56
C ILE A 28 -2.59 3.56 13.46
N LYS A 29 -2.82 4.83 13.83
CA LYS A 29 -1.94 5.59 14.73
C LYS A 29 -1.75 4.88 16.08
N ARG A 30 -2.79 4.19 16.58
CA ARG A 30 -2.71 3.40 17.83
C ARG A 30 -1.92 2.09 17.67
N LEU A 31 -1.75 1.63 16.43
CA LEU A 31 -1.09 0.37 16.10
C LEU A 31 0.37 0.54 15.71
N LYS A 32 0.84 1.76 15.43
CA LYS A 32 2.23 2.03 15.04
C LYS A 32 3.26 1.37 15.98
N LYS A 33 2.99 1.32 17.28
CA LYS A 33 3.87 0.68 18.28
C LYS A 33 4.03 -0.84 18.12
N TYR A 34 3.14 -1.50 17.40
CA TYR A 34 3.20 -2.93 17.10
C TYR A 34 3.88 -3.22 15.76
N ALA A 35 4.24 -2.19 14.98
CA ALA A 35 4.99 -2.37 13.75
C ALA A 35 6.40 -2.90 14.05
N ARG A 36 6.93 -3.73 13.14
CA ARG A 36 8.31 -4.21 13.25
C ARG A 36 9.27 -3.02 13.12
N GLN A 37 10.28 -2.95 13.99
CA GLN A 37 11.23 -1.83 14.03
C GLN A 37 11.90 -1.54 12.69
N ALA A 38 12.31 -2.57 11.95
CA ALA A 38 12.92 -2.42 10.63
C ALA A 38 12.02 -1.69 9.61
N CYS A 39 10.69 -1.78 9.72
CA CYS A 39 9.77 -1.10 8.81
C CYS A 39 9.84 0.43 8.93
N HIS A 40 10.32 0.96 10.05
CA HIS A 40 10.50 2.40 10.25
C HIS A 40 11.65 2.99 9.43
N TYR A 41 12.51 2.15 8.83
CA TYR A 41 13.63 2.58 8.00
C TYR A 41 13.42 2.27 6.51
N CYS A 42 12.29 1.65 6.15
CA CYS A 42 12.00 1.28 4.78
C CYS A 42 11.45 2.49 4.00
N GLU A 43 12.19 2.94 2.99
CA GLU A 43 11.79 4.06 2.12
C GLU A 43 10.82 3.66 0.99
N ASP A 44 10.67 2.36 0.72
CA ASP A 44 9.92 1.87 -0.44
C ASP A 44 8.45 1.58 -0.11
N PHE A 45 7.52 2.34 -0.71
CA PHE A 45 6.08 2.14 -0.57
C PHE A 45 5.46 1.27 -1.66
N THR A 46 6.00 1.31 -2.88
CA THR A 46 5.34 0.74 -4.06
C THR A 46 6.14 -0.37 -4.71
N ALA A 47 7.08 -1.00 -4.00
CA ALA A 47 7.97 -2.03 -4.54
C ALA A 47 8.66 -1.53 -5.82
N LEU A 48 9.52 -0.52 -5.67
CA LEU A 48 10.13 0.23 -6.77
C LEU A 48 10.95 -0.62 -7.74
N LEU A 49 11.42 -1.78 -7.28
CA LEU A 49 12.28 -2.69 -8.05
C LEU A 49 11.53 -3.85 -8.71
N ALA A 50 10.20 -3.91 -8.59
CA ALA A 50 9.40 -4.97 -9.21
C ALA A 50 9.09 -4.68 -10.69
N ASP A 51 8.93 -5.72 -11.51
CA ASP A 51 8.41 -5.56 -12.88
C ASP A 51 6.98 -4.99 -12.88
N LEU A 52 6.17 -5.50 -11.94
CA LEU A 52 4.79 -5.09 -11.66
C LEU A 52 4.60 -4.88 -10.16
N SER A 53 4.08 -3.71 -9.78
CA SER A 53 3.70 -3.40 -8.41
C SER A 53 2.18 -3.32 -8.30
N VAL A 54 1.58 -4.06 -7.36
CA VAL A 54 0.12 -4.13 -7.20
C VAL A 54 -0.28 -3.76 -5.77
N GLY A 55 -1.28 -2.88 -5.62
CA GLY A 55 -1.78 -2.47 -4.30
C GLY A 55 -3.18 -1.87 -4.36
N SER A 56 -3.83 -1.73 -3.20
CA SER A 56 -5.22 -1.23 -3.11
C SER A 56 -5.35 0.30 -3.18
N VAL A 57 -4.33 1.03 -2.73
CA VAL A 57 -4.37 2.50 -2.66
C VAL A 57 -4.45 3.08 -4.07
N GLY A 58 -5.32 4.08 -4.27
CA GLY A 58 -5.54 4.74 -5.56
C GLY A 58 -6.75 4.20 -6.31
N SER A 59 -7.18 2.97 -5.99
CA SER A 59 -8.32 2.30 -6.62
C SER A 59 -9.53 2.18 -5.69
N PRO A 60 -10.75 2.01 -6.25
CA PRO A 60 -11.93 1.67 -5.48
C PRO A 60 -11.88 0.25 -4.92
N GLU A 61 -12.80 -0.08 -4.02
CA GLU A 61 -12.93 -1.45 -3.50
C GLU A 61 -13.21 -2.44 -4.64
N GLY A 62 -12.59 -3.62 -4.56
CA GLY A 62 -12.62 -4.64 -5.61
C GLY A 62 -11.60 -4.41 -6.74
N TRP A 63 -10.92 -3.26 -6.77
CA TRP A 63 -9.88 -2.94 -7.75
C TRP A 63 -8.50 -2.82 -7.11
N SER A 64 -7.46 -2.92 -7.94
CA SER A 64 -6.07 -2.68 -7.55
C SER A 64 -5.42 -1.65 -8.49
N THR A 65 -4.56 -0.81 -7.93
CA THR A 65 -3.62 0.00 -8.69
C THR A 65 -2.46 -0.90 -9.10
N VAL A 66 -2.14 -0.91 -10.39
CA VAL A 66 -1.00 -1.62 -10.97
C VAL A 66 -0.03 -0.60 -11.55
N ILE A 67 1.22 -0.64 -11.10
CA ILE A 67 2.31 0.17 -11.67
C ILE A 67 3.22 -0.78 -12.47
N VAL A 68 3.35 -0.52 -13.76
CA VAL A 68 4.21 -1.25 -14.69
C VAL A 68 5.55 -0.54 -14.78
N ARG A 69 6.67 -1.26 -14.60
CA ARG A 69 8.01 -0.63 -14.54
C ARG A 69 8.97 -1.07 -15.63
N THR A 70 9.02 -2.37 -15.92
CA THR A 70 9.98 -2.95 -16.85
C THR A 70 9.30 -3.41 -18.13
N GLU A 71 10.08 -3.61 -19.19
CA GLU A 71 9.60 -4.18 -20.46
C GLU A 71 8.96 -5.57 -20.27
N LEU A 72 9.51 -6.37 -19.34
CA LEU A 72 8.92 -7.66 -18.99
C LEU A 72 7.54 -7.46 -18.35
N GLY A 73 7.43 -6.57 -17.37
CA GLY A 73 6.16 -6.24 -16.72
C GLY A 73 5.11 -5.74 -17.71
N GLU A 74 5.52 -4.88 -18.65
CA GLU A 74 4.63 -4.35 -19.68
C GLU A 74 4.10 -5.43 -20.61
N ARG A 75 4.97 -6.30 -21.14
CA ARG A 75 4.55 -7.43 -21.99
C ARG A 75 3.59 -8.36 -21.26
N VAL A 76 3.87 -8.67 -20.00
CA VAL A 76 3.03 -9.54 -19.19
C VAL A 76 1.67 -8.88 -18.92
N PHE A 77 1.64 -7.62 -18.49
CA PHE A 77 0.40 -6.92 -18.18
C PHE A 77 -0.49 -6.73 -19.40
N LYS A 78 0.06 -6.27 -20.53
CA LYS A 78 -0.69 -6.17 -21.79
C LYS A 78 -1.24 -7.52 -22.23
N GLY A 79 -0.43 -8.57 -22.18
CA GLY A 79 -0.89 -9.92 -22.51
C GLY A 79 -2.01 -10.44 -21.59
N MET A 80 -2.04 -10.05 -20.31
CA MET A 80 -3.16 -10.39 -19.41
C MET A 80 -4.45 -9.64 -19.77
N VAL A 81 -4.34 -8.36 -20.14
CA VAL A 81 -5.50 -7.55 -20.58
C VAL A 81 -6.05 -8.09 -21.91
N GLU A 82 -5.19 -8.34 -22.89
CA GLU A 82 -5.58 -8.88 -24.21
C GLU A 82 -6.26 -10.24 -24.13
N LYS A 83 -5.81 -11.11 -23.21
CA LYS A 83 -6.41 -12.43 -22.97
C LYS A 83 -7.68 -12.38 -22.10
N GLY A 84 -8.07 -11.20 -21.61
CA GLY A 84 -9.24 -11.04 -20.76
C GLY A 84 -9.09 -11.60 -19.34
N TYR A 85 -7.85 -11.81 -18.86
CA TYR A 85 -7.63 -12.25 -17.48
C TYR A 85 -7.86 -11.13 -16.47
N VAL A 86 -7.67 -9.88 -16.88
CA VAL A 86 -7.90 -8.69 -16.05
C VAL A 86 -8.56 -7.60 -16.87
N GLU A 87 -9.42 -6.83 -16.22
CA GLU A 87 -9.93 -5.57 -16.72
C GLU A 87 -9.00 -4.44 -16.25
N ALA A 88 -8.72 -3.47 -17.13
CA ALA A 88 -7.85 -2.35 -16.82
C ALA A 88 -8.49 -1.03 -17.23
N LYS A 89 -8.27 0.00 -16.42
CA LYS A 89 -8.62 1.40 -16.71
C LYS A 89 -7.41 2.29 -16.46
N PRO A 90 -7.20 3.35 -17.26
CA PRO A 90 -6.17 4.35 -16.97
C PRO A 90 -6.36 4.94 -15.57
N ILE A 91 -5.26 5.09 -14.82
CA ILE A 91 -5.33 5.55 -13.42
C ILE A 91 -5.77 7.02 -13.32
N GLU A 92 -5.59 7.79 -14.40
CA GLU A 92 -6.00 9.18 -14.56
C GLU A 92 -7.53 9.34 -14.47
N GLU A 93 -8.29 8.30 -14.85
CA GLU A 93 -9.75 8.27 -14.81
C GLU A 93 -10.30 7.82 -13.45
N VAL A 94 -9.43 7.35 -12.55
CA VAL A 94 -9.81 6.76 -11.27
C VAL A 94 -9.52 7.72 -10.13
N LYS A 95 -10.50 7.88 -9.22
CA LYS A 95 -10.32 8.61 -7.95
C LYS A 95 -10.20 7.63 -6.79
N PRO A 96 -9.31 7.86 -5.82
CA PRO A 96 -8.43 9.04 -5.66
C PRO A 96 -7.18 9.04 -6.55
N GLY A 97 -6.90 7.92 -7.24
CA GLY A 97 -5.90 7.83 -8.29
C GLY A 97 -4.45 7.94 -7.82
N LEU A 98 -3.56 8.19 -8.79
CA LEU A 98 -2.12 8.29 -8.60
C LEU A 98 -1.67 9.35 -7.56
N PRO A 99 -2.30 10.54 -7.43
CA PRO A 99 -1.87 11.54 -6.45
C PRO A 99 -1.85 11.05 -5.01
N LEU A 100 -2.82 10.20 -4.62
CA LEU A 100 -2.84 9.61 -3.28
C LEU A 100 -1.70 8.60 -3.09
N VAL A 101 -1.41 7.79 -4.11
CA VAL A 101 -0.31 6.82 -4.09
C VAL A 101 1.03 7.55 -3.91
N ALA A 102 1.25 8.59 -4.71
CA ALA A 102 2.46 9.42 -4.64
C ALA A 102 2.63 10.07 -3.25
N LYS A 103 1.57 10.68 -2.72
CA LYS A 103 1.59 11.29 -1.38
C LYS A 103 1.99 10.30 -0.29
N LEU A 104 1.43 9.09 -0.30
CA LEU A 104 1.75 8.08 0.72
C LEU A 104 3.16 7.50 0.53
N ALA A 105 3.64 7.39 -0.71
CA ALA A 105 5.01 7.00 -0.99
C ALA A 105 6.02 8.02 -0.43
N GLU A 106 5.77 9.31 -0.66
CA GLU A 106 6.59 10.40 -0.13
C GLU A 106 6.58 10.41 1.39
N SER A 107 5.40 10.35 2.03
CA SER A 107 5.29 10.30 3.49
C SER A 107 6.03 9.11 4.10
N LYS A 108 6.01 7.93 3.46
CA LYS A 108 6.77 6.76 3.94
C LYS A 108 8.27 7.03 3.89
N ARG A 109 8.76 7.59 2.78
CA ARG A 109 10.17 7.91 2.59
C ARG A 109 10.65 8.97 3.57
N GLU A 110 9.90 10.05 3.76
CA GLU A 110 10.24 11.10 4.72
C GLU A 110 10.34 10.57 6.16
N GLU A 111 9.35 9.78 6.59
CA GLU A 111 9.38 9.16 7.91
C GLU A 111 10.57 8.21 8.04
N ALA A 112 10.89 7.42 7.01
CA ALA A 112 12.04 6.51 7.04
C ALA A 112 13.37 7.24 7.18
N LEU A 113 13.57 8.33 6.42
CA LEU A 113 14.75 9.17 6.51
C LEU A 113 14.87 9.85 7.88
N LYS A 114 13.74 10.26 8.47
CA LYS A 114 13.72 10.81 9.82
C LYS A 114 14.22 9.79 10.85
N HIS A 115 13.69 8.56 10.86
CA HIS A 115 14.14 7.51 11.78
C HIS A 115 15.63 7.16 11.57
N ALA A 116 16.09 7.10 10.32
CA ALA A 116 17.50 6.85 10.02
C ALA A 116 18.42 7.96 10.57
N ARG A 117 18.02 9.23 10.41
CA ARG A 117 18.76 10.39 10.96
C ARG A 117 18.81 10.34 12.49
N GLU A 118 17.68 10.10 13.14
CA GLU A 118 17.59 10.01 14.60
C GLU A 118 18.46 8.86 15.15
N ALA A 119 18.46 7.70 14.49
CA ALA A 119 19.31 6.57 14.85
C ALA A 119 20.81 6.88 14.69
N SER A 120 21.18 7.64 13.64
CA SER A 120 22.57 8.06 13.41
C SER A 120 23.07 9.15 14.37
N ALA A 121 22.17 9.85 15.06
CA ALA A 121 22.52 10.92 16.00
C ALA A 121 23.07 10.40 17.34
N GLY A 122 22.86 9.12 17.67
CA GLY A 122 23.27 8.48 18.93
C GLY A 122 22.42 8.92 20.13
N PRO A 123 22.40 8.14 21.24
CA PRO A 123 21.75 8.57 22.47
C PRO A 123 22.61 9.66 23.13
N GLY A 124 22.14 10.91 23.08
CA GLY A 124 22.77 12.04 23.76
C GLY A 124 23.87 12.73 22.94
N ARG A 125 23.47 13.78 22.23
CA ARG A 125 24.25 15.00 22.11
C ARG A 125 23.45 16.13 22.75
#